data_AF-A0A2E4Y6L9-F1
#
_entry.id   AF-A0A2E4Y6L9-F1
#
_cell.length_a   1.000
_cell.length_b   1.000
_cell.length_c   1.000
_cell.angle_alpha   90.00
_cell.angle_beta   90.00
_cell.angle_gamma   90.00
#
_symmetry.space_group_name_H-M   'P 1'
#
loop_
_entity.id
_entity.type
_entity.pdbx_description
1 polymer ?
#
loop_
_entity_poly.entity_id
_entity_poly.type
_entity_poly.pdbx_seq_one_letter_code
_entity_poly.pdbx_strand_id
1 'polypeptide(L)'
;MLKEFKKVSQEKDGKNKRRWFSGKSIELLVWLSKEDGELTGFQLCYDLQSIPHAFTWQKENNVLIHEKIDEGDSLPRKNLAPIMVTDGVPPILRVKEEFERESLEVDEDIRELVLEVFNDNLP
;
A
#
# COMPACT_ATOMS: atom_id res chain seq x y z
N MET A 1 1.90 14.40 -6.28
CA MET A 1 1.17 14.37 -5.01
C MET A 1 0.02 13.40 -5.08
N LEU A 2 -0.14 12.59 -4.03
CA LEU A 2 -1.30 11.75 -3.78
C LEU A 2 -2.52 12.62 -3.44
N LYS A 3 -3.67 12.29 -4.02
CA LYS A 3 -4.95 12.94 -3.75
C LYS A 3 -6.00 11.90 -3.39
N GLU A 4 -6.78 12.16 -2.35
CA GLU A 4 -7.83 11.24 -1.92
C GLU A 4 -8.99 11.16 -2.94
N PHE A 5 -9.31 9.95 -3.36
CA PHE A 5 -10.52 9.65 -4.12
C PHE A 5 -11.64 9.21 -3.17
N LYS A 6 -12.61 10.10 -2.94
CA LYS A 6 -13.65 9.88 -1.92
C LYS A 6 -14.73 8.86 -2.31
N LYS A 7 -14.84 8.48 -3.59
CA LYS A 7 -15.88 7.58 -4.12
C LYS A 7 -15.38 6.14 -4.25
N VAL A 8 -14.70 5.64 -3.23
CA VAL A 8 -14.17 4.26 -3.17
C VAL A 8 -15.24 3.25 -2.78
N SER A 9 -15.30 2.13 -3.51
CA SER A 9 -16.08 0.96 -3.13
C SER A 9 -15.61 0.39 -1.80
N GLN A 10 -16.52 0.14 -0.86
CA GLN A 10 -16.20 -0.35 0.49
C GLN A 10 -16.30 -1.87 0.57
N GLU A 11 -15.68 -2.49 1.58
CA GLU A 11 -15.75 -3.94 1.75
C GLU A 11 -17.16 -4.38 2.14
N LYS A 12 -17.62 -5.52 1.59
CA LYS A 12 -18.99 -6.02 1.78
C LYS A 12 -19.27 -6.53 3.18
N ASP A 13 -18.24 -7.04 3.87
CA ASP A 13 -18.35 -7.51 5.26
C ASP A 13 -18.50 -6.36 6.25
N GLY A 14 -18.18 -5.13 5.81
CA GLY A 14 -18.35 -3.91 6.55
C GLY A 14 -17.37 -3.72 7.70
N LYS A 15 -16.35 -4.58 7.89
CA LYS A 15 -15.43 -4.53 9.03
C LYS A 15 -14.43 -3.38 8.93
N ASN A 16 -13.92 -3.15 7.73
CA ASN A 16 -12.99 -2.06 7.45
C ASN A 16 -13.62 -1.00 6.53
N LYS A 17 -13.17 0.24 6.69
CA LYS A 17 -13.32 1.32 5.73
C LYS A 17 -12.06 1.38 4.88
N ARG A 18 -12.23 1.59 3.57
CA ARG A 18 -11.13 1.83 2.64
C ARG A 18 -11.07 3.29 2.25
N ARG A 19 -9.86 3.85 2.26
CA ARG A 19 -9.55 5.12 1.61
C ARG A 19 -8.52 4.86 0.52
N TRP A 20 -8.62 5.62 -0.56
CA TRP A 20 -7.73 5.50 -1.71
C TRP A 20 -7.19 6.87 -2.03
N PHE A 21 -5.88 6.94 -2.19
CA PHE A 21 -5.17 8.10 -2.66
C PHE A 21 -4.49 7.72 -3.97
N SER A 22 -4.67 8.54 -5.00
CA SER A 22 -4.08 8.30 -6.31
C SER A 22 -3.18 9.46 -6.70
N GLY A 23 -2.02 9.13 -7.26
CA GLY A 23 -0.99 10.03 -7.74
C GLY A 23 -0.57 9.65 -9.16
N LYS A 24 0.46 10.31 -9.67
CA LYS A 24 0.92 10.09 -11.06
C LYS A 24 1.70 8.77 -11.23
N SER A 25 2.47 8.39 -10.20
CA SER A 25 3.39 7.25 -10.25
C SER A 25 3.12 6.20 -9.18
N ILE A 26 2.36 6.57 -8.14
CA ILE A 26 1.98 5.68 -7.04
C ILE A 26 0.51 5.83 -6.68
N GLU A 27 -0.04 4.77 -6.10
CA GLU A 27 -1.36 4.75 -5.48
C GLU A 27 -1.25 4.15 -4.07
N LEU A 28 -2.04 4.69 -3.14
CA LEU A 28 -2.12 4.20 -1.77
C LEU A 28 -3.55 3.83 -1.45
N LEU A 29 -3.78 2.57 -1.11
CA LEU A 29 -5.00 2.10 -0.47
C LEU A 29 -4.72 1.89 1.01
N VAL A 30 -5.59 2.38 1.89
CA VAL A 30 -5.50 2.13 3.34
C VAL A 30 -6.79 1.50 3.84
N TRP A 31 -6.64 0.59 4.80
CA TRP A 31 -7.74 0.01 5.55
C TRP A 31 -7.77 0.59 6.95
N LEU A 32 -8.94 1.03 7.37
CA LEU A 32 -9.22 1.49 8.73
C LEU A 32 -10.30 0.61 9.34
N SER A 33 -10.13 0.19 10.58
CA SER A 33 -11.19 -0.45 11.35
C SER A 33 -12.39 0.49 11.47
N LYS A 34 -13.61 -0.02 11.26
CA LYS A 34 -14.83 0.79 11.46
C LYS A 34 -15.20 0.96 12.93
N GLU A 35 -14.66 0.13 13.82
CA GLU A 35 -15.00 0.13 15.24
C GLU A 35 -14.38 1.33 15.96
N ASP A 36 -13.11 1.60 15.71
CA ASP A 36 -12.27 2.59 16.40
C ASP A 36 -11.56 3.57 15.44
N GLY A 37 -11.58 3.31 14.14
CA GLY A 37 -10.89 4.12 13.14
C GLY A 37 -9.40 3.79 13.02
N GLU A 38 -8.89 2.75 13.67
CA GLU A 38 -7.47 2.39 13.63
C GLU A 38 -7.03 1.93 12.24
N LEU A 39 -5.81 2.29 11.83
CA LEU A 39 -5.19 1.76 10.63
C LEU A 39 -4.89 0.27 10.80
N THR A 40 -5.49 -0.56 9.94
CA THR A 40 -5.36 -2.03 9.98
C THR A 40 -4.47 -2.57 8.86
N GLY A 41 -4.13 -1.74 7.88
CA GLY A 41 -3.20 -2.10 6.82
C GLY A 41 -3.11 -1.05 5.72
N PHE A 42 -2.20 -1.27 4.78
CA PHE A 42 -2.14 -0.51 3.53
C PHE A 42 -1.64 -1.36 2.37
N GLN A 43 -1.93 -0.89 1.17
CA GLN A 43 -1.30 -1.33 -0.07
C GLN A 43 -0.79 -0.11 -0.83
N LEU A 44 0.49 -0.11 -1.15
CA LEU A 44 1.14 0.93 -1.95
C LEU A 44 1.54 0.33 -3.29
N CYS A 45 0.87 0.78 -4.35
CA CYS A 45 1.18 0.41 -5.71
C CYS A 45 2.14 1.45 -6.32
N TYR A 46 3.13 1.00 -7.06
CA TYR A 46 4.14 1.85 -7.69
C TYR A 46 4.49 1.34 -9.09
N ASP A 47 5.28 2.14 -9.83
CA ASP A 47 5.68 1.85 -11.21
C ASP A 47 4.47 1.68 -12.16
N LEU A 48 3.39 2.42 -11.88
CA LEU A 48 2.08 2.34 -12.56
C LEU A 48 2.12 2.62 -14.07
N GLN A 49 3.19 3.23 -14.57
CA GLN A 49 3.41 3.50 -16.00
C GLN A 49 4.26 2.43 -16.69
N SER A 50 4.62 1.37 -15.98
CA SER A 50 5.48 0.29 -16.45
C SER A 50 4.95 -1.05 -15.96
N ILE A 51 5.76 -1.85 -15.26
CA ILE A 51 5.31 -3.10 -14.63
C ILE A 51 4.88 -2.75 -13.21
N PRO A 52 3.56 -2.76 -12.91
CA PRO A 52 3.11 -2.32 -11.60
C PRO A 52 3.49 -3.35 -10.53
N HIS A 53 3.88 -2.84 -9.38
CA HIS A 53 4.20 -3.64 -8.21
C HIS A 53 3.45 -3.06 -7.01
N ALA A 54 3.26 -3.89 -5.99
CA ALA A 54 2.62 -3.51 -4.75
C ALA A 54 3.47 -3.91 -3.54
N PHE A 55 3.48 -3.04 -2.54
CA PHE A 55 3.78 -3.40 -1.17
C PHE A 55 2.46 -3.50 -0.39
N THR A 56 2.21 -4.63 0.25
CA THR A 56 1.03 -4.86 1.09
C THR A 56 1.48 -5.11 2.52
N TRP A 57 0.93 -4.38 3.48
CA TRP A 57 1.16 -4.60 4.90
C TRP A 57 -0.16 -4.69 5.65
N GLN A 58 -0.24 -5.62 6.60
CA GLN A 58 -1.40 -5.82 7.46
C GLN A 58 -0.96 -5.86 8.92
N LYS A 59 -1.72 -5.19 9.80
CA LYS A 59 -1.43 -5.11 11.23
C LYS A 59 -1.46 -6.49 11.91
N GLU A 60 -2.32 -7.40 11.44
CA GLU A 60 -2.52 -8.72 12.06
C GLU A 60 -1.25 -9.60 12.03
N ASN A 61 -0.50 -9.57 10.94
CA ASN A 61 0.71 -10.38 10.80
C ASN A 61 2.01 -9.55 10.90
N ASN A 62 1.91 -8.22 10.80
CA ASN A 62 3.03 -7.29 10.78
C ASN A 62 4.11 -7.66 9.74
N VAL A 63 3.70 -8.17 8.58
CA VAL A 63 4.61 -8.54 7.48
C VAL A 63 4.38 -7.61 6.30
N LEU A 64 5.46 -7.04 5.78
CA LEU A 64 5.48 -6.33 4.51
C LEU A 64 5.72 -7.32 3.36
N ILE A 65 4.73 -7.44 2.48
CA ILE A 65 4.76 -8.34 1.33
C ILE A 65 5.00 -7.51 0.06
N HIS A 66 5.89 -7.97 -0.81
CA HIS A 66 6.18 -7.35 -2.11
C HIS A 66 5.70 -8.25 -3.25
N GLU A 67 4.85 -7.72 -4.12
CA GLU A 67 4.21 -8.46 -5.20
C GLU A 67 4.30 -7.69 -6.52
N LYS A 68 4.43 -8.43 -7.62
CA LYS A 68 4.22 -7.90 -8.97
C LYS A 68 2.73 -8.03 -9.31
N ILE A 69 2.15 -6.96 -9.86
CA ILE A 69 0.75 -6.95 -10.29
C ILE A 69 0.70 -7.37 -11.76
N ASP A 70 -0.02 -8.45 -12.05
CA ASP A 70 -0.35 -8.85 -13.42
C ASP A 70 -1.70 -8.21 -13.80
N GLU A 71 -1.80 -7.56 -14.96
CA GLU A 71 -3.00 -6.83 -15.40
C GLU A 71 -4.21 -7.77 -15.68
N GLY A 72 -4.03 -9.08 -15.52
CA GLY A 72 -5.03 -10.13 -15.73
C GLY A 72 -5.72 -10.68 -14.47
N ASP A 73 -6.16 -9.84 -13.54
CA ASP A 73 -7.37 -10.06 -12.72
C ASP A 73 -7.60 -8.88 -11.77
N SER A 74 -8.66 -8.12 -12.01
CA SER A 74 -9.07 -6.93 -11.27
C SER A 74 -9.70 -7.26 -9.89
N LEU A 75 -9.02 -8.01 -9.02
CA LEU A 75 -9.47 -8.30 -7.65
C LEU A 75 -8.32 -8.28 -6.62
N PRO A 76 -8.48 -7.57 -5.48
CA PRO A 76 -7.48 -7.49 -4.39
C PRO A 76 -7.44 -8.74 -3.51
N ARG A 77 -7.68 -9.93 -4.08
CA ARG A 77 -7.69 -11.20 -3.35
C ARG A 77 -7.07 -12.29 -4.22
N LYS A 78 -5.75 -12.31 -4.30
CA LYS A 78 -5.00 -13.52 -4.65
C LYS A 78 -3.79 -13.62 -3.74
N ASN A 79 -3.71 -14.77 -3.07
CA ASN A 79 -2.56 -15.23 -2.29
C ASN A 79 -1.26 -15.01 -3.07
N LEU A 80 -0.24 -14.37 -2.50
CA LEU A 80 1.15 -14.77 -2.75
C LEU A 80 2.04 -14.56 -1.52
N ALA A 81 2.75 -15.65 -1.21
CA ALA A 81 3.82 -15.78 -0.24
C ALA A 81 5.00 -14.85 -0.59
N PRO A 82 5.93 -14.59 0.36
CA PRO A 82 7.14 -13.83 0.07
C PRO A 82 7.90 -14.46 -1.09
N ILE A 83 8.14 -13.69 -2.16
CA ILE A 83 9.04 -14.10 -3.24
C ILE A 83 10.46 -13.77 -2.79
N MET A 84 11.11 -14.70 -2.07
CA MET A 84 12.57 -14.73 -1.98
C MET A 84 13.13 -15.47 -3.19
N VAL A 85 13.15 -14.83 -4.37
CA VAL A 85 13.90 -15.37 -5.51
C VAL A 85 14.33 -14.31 -6.52
N THR A 86 15.45 -14.62 -7.17
CA THR A 86 16.21 -13.97 -8.27
C THR A 86 15.47 -13.07 -9.27
N ASP A 87 14.89 -11.96 -8.81
CA ASP A 87 14.56 -10.78 -9.64
C ASP A 87 15.23 -9.50 -9.09
N GLY A 88 15.68 -9.53 -7.82
CA GLY A 88 16.41 -8.46 -7.15
C GLY A 88 15.92 -8.24 -5.72
N VAL A 89 16.56 -7.31 -5.00
CA VAL A 89 16.10 -6.82 -3.70
C VAL A 89 14.94 -5.84 -3.94
N PRO A 90 13.78 -5.96 -3.24
CA PRO A 90 12.70 -5.00 -3.38
C PRO A 90 13.19 -3.55 -3.19
N PRO A 91 12.77 -2.59 -4.02
CA PRO A 91 13.32 -1.23 -4.02
C PRO A 91 12.73 -0.36 -2.90
N ILE A 92 12.78 -0.86 -1.66
CA ILE A 92 12.14 -0.28 -0.45
C ILE A 92 12.56 1.18 -0.25
N LEU A 93 13.86 1.48 -0.30
CA LEU A 93 14.35 2.86 -0.13
C LEU A 93 13.81 3.81 -1.20
N ARG A 94 13.83 3.41 -2.48
CA ARG A 94 13.32 4.23 -3.59
C ARG A 94 11.83 4.51 -3.42
N VAL A 95 11.04 3.47 -3.13
CA VAL A 95 9.58 3.58 -3.00
C VAL A 95 9.22 4.39 -1.76
N LYS A 96 9.96 4.24 -0.65
CA LYS A 96 9.84 5.08 0.54
C LYS A 96 10.08 6.56 0.21
N GLU A 97 11.18 6.90 -0.45
CA GLU A 97 11.49 8.29 -0.81
C GLU A 97 10.46 8.90 -1.76
N GLU A 98 9.94 8.08 -2.69
CA GLU A 98 8.85 8.48 -3.58
C GLU A 98 7.55 8.74 -2.82
N PHE A 99 7.18 7.82 -1.94
CA PHE A 99 6.03 7.99 -1.05
C PHE A 99 6.18 9.24 -0.18
N GLU A 100 7.34 9.47 0.43
CA GLU A 100 7.60 10.63 1.29
C GLU A 100 7.34 11.95 0.58
N ARG A 101 7.74 12.06 -0.70
CA ARG A 101 7.49 13.25 -1.53
C ARG A 101 6.03 13.37 -1.95
N GLU A 102 5.40 12.27 -2.33
CA GLU A 102 4.05 12.27 -2.89
C GLU A 102 2.96 12.37 -1.81
N SER A 103 3.26 11.98 -0.57
CA SER A 103 2.31 11.90 0.57
C SER A 103 2.17 13.17 1.39
N LEU A 104 2.72 14.31 0.97
CA LEU A 104 2.69 15.57 1.75
C LEU A 104 1.27 16.09 2.08
N GLU A 105 0.26 15.63 1.35
CA GLU A 105 -1.15 15.99 1.58
C GLU A 105 -1.99 14.80 2.10
N VAL A 106 -1.36 13.67 2.37
CA VAL A 106 -2.00 12.54 3.05
C VAL A 106 -2.01 12.83 4.55
N ASP A 107 -3.04 12.36 5.25
CA ASP A 107 -3.14 12.53 6.70
C ASP A 107 -1.88 12.00 7.42
N GLU A 108 -1.46 12.72 8.46
CA GLU A 108 -0.18 12.51 9.14
C GLU A 108 -0.05 11.09 9.71
N ASP A 109 -1.11 10.57 10.32
CA ASP A 109 -1.18 9.22 10.89
C ASP A 109 -0.94 8.12 9.84
N ILE A 110 -1.56 8.25 8.67
CA ILE A 110 -1.36 7.33 7.53
C ILE A 110 0.07 7.43 7.03
N ARG A 111 0.58 8.66 6.88
CA ARG A 111 1.92 8.90 6.36
C ARG A 111 2.98 8.32 7.29
N GLU A 112 2.85 8.54 8.60
CA GLU A 112 3.77 8.02 9.61
C GLU A 112 3.80 6.49 9.62
N LEU A 113 2.63 5.83 9.65
CA LEU A 113 2.55 4.38 9.63
C LEU A 113 3.26 3.77 8.41
N VAL A 114 3.00 4.31 7.22
CA VAL A 114 3.60 3.79 6.00
C VAL A 114 5.13 3.97 6.06
N LEU A 115 5.62 5.14 6.47
CA LEU A 115 7.06 5.40 6.59
C LEU A 115 7.74 4.54 7.65
N GLU A 116 7.10 4.30 8.79
CA GLU A 116 7.57 3.41 9.86
C GLU A 116 7.73 1.98 9.31
N VAL A 117 6.70 1.44 8.67
CA VAL A 117 6.75 0.11 8.06
C VAL A 117 7.86 0.01 7.01
N PHE A 118 8.07 1.03 6.17
CA PHE A 118 9.20 1.03 5.24
C PHE A 118 10.55 1.07 5.95
N ASN A 119 10.70 1.87 7.01
CA ASN A 119 11.95 1.98 7.77
C ASN A 119 12.33 0.66 8.45
N ASP A 120 11.35 -0.04 9.05
CA ASP A 120 11.56 -1.33 9.72
C ASP A 120 11.96 -2.46 8.77
N ASN A 121 11.72 -2.28 7.47
CA ASN A 121 12.02 -3.25 6.42
C ASN A 121 13.17 -2.80 5.51
N LEU A 122 13.88 -1.72 5.84
CA LEU A 122 15.12 -1.36 5.14
C LEU A 122 16.21 -2.44 5.40
N PRO A 123 17.01 -2.80 4.39
CA PRO A 123 18.10 -3.77 4.52
C PRO A 123 19.29 -3.26 5.36
#